data_AF-A0A2P7TSJ2-F1
#
_entry.id   AF-A0A2P7TSJ2-F1
#
_cell.length_a   1.000
_cell.length_b   1.000
_cell.length_c   1.000
_cell.angle_alpha   90.00
_cell.angle_beta   90.00
_cell.angle_gamma   90.00
#
_symmetry.space_group_name_H-M   'P 1'
#
loop_
_entity.id
_entity.type
_entity.pdbx_description
1 polymer ?
#
loop_
_entity_poly.entity_id
_entity_poly.type
_entity_poly.pdbx_seq_one_letter_code
_entity_poly.pdbx_strand_id
1 'polypeptide(L)'
;MNNQIVIGALAGLVLGVIEFFLFGAGSMYLYIVLPVILGAVIGFAGTQTLKINYYLLGALVGALFFIILGASSGGTLADYADEIITGAVTGLALAFIIQFLNKQLSK
;
A
#
# COMPACT_ATOMS: atom_id res chain seq x y z
N MET A 1 8.76 -20.05 6.02
CA MET A 1 8.42 -19.28 4.81
C MET A 1 8.34 -17.82 5.19
N ASN A 2 8.91 -16.92 4.39
CA ASN A 2 8.82 -15.48 4.65
C ASN A 2 7.40 -15.01 4.28
N ASN A 3 6.49 -15.03 5.25
CA ASN A 3 5.06 -14.76 5.03
C ASN A 3 4.76 -13.26 4.87
N GLN A 4 5.78 -12.40 4.76
CA GLN A 4 5.61 -10.95 4.66
C GLN A 4 4.76 -10.51 3.47
N ILE A 5 4.80 -11.23 2.34
CA ILE A 5 3.93 -10.93 1.18
C ILE A 5 2.46 -11.18 1.55
N VAL A 6 2.17 -12.30 2.22
CA VAL A 6 0.80 -12.65 2.65
C VAL A 6 0.32 -11.69 3.73
N ILE A 7 1.17 -11.35 4.70
CA ILE A 7 0.87 -10.33 5.72
C ILE A 7 0.63 -8.97 5.07
N GLY A 8 1.41 -8.64 4.04
CA GLY A 8 1.22 -7.49 3.16
C GLY A 8 -0.16 -7.45 2.52
N ALA A 9 -0.54 -8.54 1.85
CA ALA A 9 -1.85 -8.67 1.21
C ALA A 9 -3.00 -8.57 2.22
N LEU A 10 -2.86 -9.17 3.40
CA LEU A 10 -3.84 -9.09 4.49
C LEU A 10 -3.96 -7.66 5.05
N ALA A 11 -2.84 -6.96 5.24
CA ALA A 11 -2.87 -5.56 5.63
C ALA A 11 -3.59 -4.70 4.59
N GLY A 12 -3.32 -4.97 3.31
CA GLY A 12 -4.03 -4.36 2.19
C GLY A 12 -5.53 -4.64 2.21
N LEU A 13 -5.93 -5.88 2.50
CA LEU A 13 -7.34 -6.24 2.63
C LEU A 13 -8.02 -5.50 3.79
N VAL A 14 -7.35 -5.42 4.95
CA VAL A 14 -7.89 -4.70 6.12
C VAL A 14 -8.07 -3.22 5.80
N LEU A 15 -7.04 -2.57 5.25
CA LEU A 15 -7.13 -1.16 4.88
C LEU A 15 -8.21 -0.95 3.82
N GLY A 16 -8.25 -1.81 2.81
CA GLY A 16 -9.20 -1.68 1.72
C GLY A 16 -10.67 -1.86 2.14
N VAL A 17 -10.95 -2.78 3.07
CA VAL A 17 -12.28 -2.91 3.67
C VAL A 17 -12.65 -1.65 4.46
N ILE A 18 -11.71 -1.07 5.22
CA ILE A 18 -11.94 0.19 5.94
C ILE A 18 -12.25 1.32 4.96
N GLU A 19 -11.45 1.49 3.91
CA GLU A 19 -11.66 2.51 2.88
C GLU A 19 -12.99 2.33 2.16
N PHE A 20 -13.38 1.09 1.85
CA PHE A 20 -14.68 0.79 1.26
C PHE A 20 -15.85 1.19 2.17
N PHE A 21 -15.76 0.98 3.49
CA PHE A 21 -16.82 1.42 4.40
C PHE A 21 -16.87 2.94 4.59
N LEU A 22 -15.72 3.62 4.56
CA LEU A 22 -15.64 5.06 4.78
C LEU A 22 -15.95 5.88 3.52
N PHE A 23 -15.60 5.36 2.34
CA PHE A 23 -15.59 6.10 1.08
C PHE A 23 -16.29 5.36 -0.07
N GLY A 24 -17.02 4.27 0.21
CA GLY A 24 -17.54 3.26 -0.74
C GLY A 24 -18.53 3.70 -1.82
N ALA A 25 -18.54 4.96 -2.20
CA ALA A 25 -19.25 5.46 -3.37
C ALA A 25 -18.61 5.03 -4.72
N GLY A 26 -17.54 4.20 -4.72
CA GLY A 26 -16.83 3.78 -5.93
C GLY A 26 -16.58 2.28 -6.06
N SER A 27 -15.77 1.90 -7.04
CA SER A 27 -15.56 0.50 -7.44
C SER A 27 -14.82 -0.32 -6.38
N MET A 28 -15.28 -1.55 -6.14
CA MET A 28 -14.60 -2.55 -5.30
C MET A 28 -13.14 -2.77 -5.73
N TYR A 29 -12.82 -2.56 -7.01
CA TYR A 29 -11.46 -2.62 -7.50
C TYR A 29 -10.54 -1.57 -6.87
N LEU A 30 -10.99 -0.32 -6.78
CA LEU A 30 -10.22 0.79 -6.23
C LEU A 30 -10.01 0.66 -4.72
N TYR A 31 -11.03 0.17 -4.01
CA TYR A 31 -11.00 0.13 -2.56
C TYR A 31 -10.53 -1.19 -1.97
N ILE A 32 -10.60 -2.32 -2.67
CA ILE A 32 -10.19 -3.62 -2.10
C ILE A 32 -8.99 -4.19 -2.84
N VAL A 33 -9.09 -4.33 -4.16
CA VAL A 33 -8.04 -5.02 -4.94
C VAL A 33 -6.73 -4.24 -4.92
N LEU A 34 -6.82 -2.92 -5.10
CA LEU A 34 -5.65 -2.06 -5.22
C LEU A 34 -4.87 -1.95 -3.89
N PRO A 35 -5.49 -1.76 -2.72
CA PRO A 35 -4.81 -1.87 -1.42
C PRO A 35 -4.19 -3.24 -1.16
N VAL A 36 -4.85 -4.34 -1.56
CA VAL A 36 -4.30 -5.71 -1.42
C VAL A 36 -3.01 -5.88 -2.22
N ILE A 37 -3.01 -5.44 -3.48
CA ILE A 37 -1.82 -5.50 -4.34
C ILE A 37 -0.70 -4.63 -3.74
N LEU A 38 -1.03 -3.39 -3.37
CA LEU A 38 -0.04 -2.47 -2.80
C LEU A 38 0.57 -3.02 -1.51
N GLY A 39 -0.27 -3.55 -0.61
CA GLY A 39 0.17 -4.19 0.63
C GLY A 39 1.10 -5.37 0.36
N ALA A 40 0.78 -6.22 -0.63
CA ALA A 40 1.64 -7.33 -1.04
C ALA A 40 2.99 -6.86 -1.59
N VAL A 41 3.02 -5.79 -2.38
CA VAL A 41 4.26 -5.19 -2.92
C VAL A 41 5.13 -4.63 -1.80
N ILE A 42 4.54 -3.94 -0.81
CA ILE A 42 5.27 -3.44 0.37
C ILE A 42 5.80 -4.60 1.21
N GLY A 43 4.99 -5.64 1.41
CA GLY A 43 5.38 -6.89 2.07
C GLY A 43 6.57 -7.55 1.38
N PHE A 44 6.54 -7.65 0.04
CA PHE A 44 7.65 -8.15 -0.77
C PHE A 44 8.89 -7.27 -0.66
N ALA A 45 8.74 -5.95 -0.77
CA ALA A 45 9.87 -5.03 -0.66
C ALA A 45 10.53 -5.11 0.73
N GLY A 46 9.75 -5.40 1.78
CA GLY A 46 10.25 -5.65 3.13
C GLY A 46 11.11 -6.90 3.28
N THR A 47 10.96 -7.87 2.36
CA THR A 47 11.80 -9.08 2.36
C THR A 47 13.21 -8.81 1.81
N GLN A 48 13.37 -7.71 1.08
CA GLN A 48 14.63 -7.32 0.48
C GLN A 48 15.53 -6.67 1.54
N THR A 49 16.83 -6.92 1.49
CA THR A 49 17.81 -6.35 2.43
C THR A 49 18.12 -4.88 2.09
N LEU A 50 17.10 -4.02 2.18
CA LEU A 50 17.21 -2.60 1.92
C LEU A 50 17.61 -1.86 3.21
N LYS A 51 18.61 -0.98 3.12
CA LYS A 51 19.08 -0.15 4.25
C LYS A 51 18.22 1.11 4.43
N ILE A 52 16.90 0.96 4.41
CA ILE A 52 15.97 2.07 4.62
C ILE A 52 14.95 1.71 5.70
N ASN A 53 14.41 2.74 6.36
CA ASN A 53 13.34 2.56 7.34
C ASN A 53 12.12 1.93 6.65
N TYR A 54 11.53 0.89 7.24
CA TYR A 54 10.37 0.19 6.69
C TYR A 54 9.16 1.11 6.41
N TYR A 55 8.96 2.14 7.23
CA TYR A 55 7.91 3.15 7.02
C TYR A 55 8.20 4.03 5.81
N LEU A 56 9.46 4.42 5.64
CA LEU A 56 9.91 5.16 4.47
C LEU A 56 9.82 4.29 3.21
N LEU A 57 10.15 3.00 3.31
CA LEU A 57 9.95 2.03 2.23
C LEU A 57 8.47 1.97 1.82
N GLY A 58 7.56 1.84 2.78
CA GLY A 58 6.11 1.83 2.52
C GLY A 58 5.66 3.10 1.80
N ALA A 59 6.06 4.27 2.29
CA ALA A 59 5.73 5.55 1.67
C ALA A 59 6.28 5.67 0.24
N LEU A 60 7.54 5.27 0.01
CA LEU A 60 8.15 5.33 -1.33
C LEU A 60 7.48 4.34 -2.31
N VAL A 61 7.20 3.11 -1.86
CA VAL A 61 6.50 2.11 -2.67
C VAL A 61 5.09 2.59 -3.02
N GLY A 62 4.35 3.14 -2.06
CA GLY A 62 3.03 3.70 -2.30
C GLY A 62 3.04 4.89 -3.25
N ALA A 63 3.97 5.83 -3.08
CA ALA A 63 4.15 6.95 -4.00
C ALA A 63 4.44 6.47 -5.43
N LEU A 64 5.40 5.56 -5.59
CA LEU A 64 5.75 4.99 -6.90
C LEU A 64 4.57 4.24 -7.54
N PHE A 65 3.81 3.50 -6.74
CA PHE A 65 2.64 2.76 -7.22
C PHE A 65 1.57 3.69 -7.79
N PHE A 66 1.28 4.79 -7.10
CA PHE A 66 0.30 5.77 -7.57
C PHE A 66 0.81 6.60 -8.76
N ILE A 67 2.11 6.90 -8.85
CA ILE A 67 2.70 7.49 -10.07
C ILE A 67 2.45 6.60 -11.28
N ILE A 68 2.67 5.29 -11.16
CA ILE A 68 2.48 4.34 -12.27
C ILE A 68 1.00 4.29 -12.68
N LEU A 69 0.08 4.30 -11.72
CA LEU A 69 -1.35 4.36 -11.99
C LEU A 69 -1.75 5.65 -12.69
N GLY A 70 -1.32 6.80 -12.17
CA GLY A 70 -1.56 8.12 -12.76
C GLY A 70 -1.03 8.26 -14.19
N ALA A 71 0.17 7.75 -14.43
CA ALA A 71 0.77 7.71 -15.75
C ALA A 71 -0.05 6.84 -16.72
N SER A 72 -0.62 5.73 -16.23
CA SER A 72 -1.47 4.84 -17.05
C SER A 72 -2.85 5.43 -17.38
N SER A 73 -3.34 6.37 -16.56
CA SER A 73 -4.61 7.07 -16.78
C SER A 73 -4.48 8.35 -17.60
N GLY A 74 -3.27 8.72 -18.04
CA GLY A 74 -3.03 9.90 -18.88
C GLY A 74 -3.17 11.25 -18.16
N GLY A 75 -3.00 11.26 -16.83
CA GLY A 75 -3.07 12.47 -16.00
C GLY A 75 -1.96 13.49 -16.34
N THR A 76 -2.13 14.75 -15.91
CA THR A 76 -1.10 15.77 -16.07
C THR A 76 -0.07 15.73 -14.94
N LEU A 77 1.09 16.39 -15.13
CA LEU A 77 2.15 16.44 -14.12
C LEU A 77 1.69 17.06 -12.78
N ALA A 78 0.69 17.96 -12.83
CA ALA A 78 0.11 18.58 -11.65
C ALA A 78 -0.80 17.62 -10.88
N ASP A 79 -1.54 16.75 -11.59
CA ASP A 79 -2.39 15.73 -10.97
C ASP A 79 -1.55 14.65 -10.24
N TYR A 80 -0.32 14.42 -10.70
CA TYR A 80 0.59 13.47 -10.07
C TYR A 80 1.02 13.88 -8.66
N ALA A 81 1.05 15.18 -8.33
CA ALA A 81 1.47 15.60 -6.99
C ALA A 81 0.51 15.09 -5.91
N ASP A 82 -0.80 15.21 -6.15
CA ASP A 82 -1.83 14.75 -5.21
C ASP A 82 -1.88 13.21 -5.14
N GLU A 83 -1.70 12.54 -6.28
CA GLU A 83 -1.61 11.08 -6.34
C GLU A 83 -0.36 10.53 -5.63
N ILE A 84 0.79 11.20 -5.78
CA ILE A 84 2.03 10.86 -5.08
C ILE A 84 1.84 10.96 -3.58
N ILE A 85 1.24 12.04 -3.10
CA ILE A 85 1.00 12.26 -1.67
C ILE A 85 0.02 11.21 -1.15
N THR A 86 -1.07 10.96 -1.88
CA THR A 86 -2.06 9.94 -1.54
C THR A 86 -1.42 8.56 -1.47
N GLY A 87 -0.63 8.20 -2.47
CA GLY A 87 0.12 6.95 -2.52
C GLY A 87 1.12 6.83 -1.37
N ALA A 88 1.85 7.88 -1.05
CA ALA A 88 2.80 7.90 0.06
C ALA A 88 2.12 7.68 1.42
N VAL A 89 0.99 8.37 1.66
CA VAL A 89 0.22 8.23 2.90
C VAL A 89 -0.39 6.83 3.01
N THR A 90 -0.97 6.32 1.92
CA THR A 90 -1.54 4.97 1.85
C THR A 90 -0.46 3.91 2.10
N GLY A 91 0.69 4.05 1.45
CA GLY A 91 1.83 3.14 1.63
C GLY A 91 2.41 3.20 3.04
N LEU A 92 2.45 4.38 3.67
CA LEU A 92 2.83 4.53 5.07
C LEU A 92 1.84 3.82 6.00
N ALA A 93 0.54 4.04 5.81
CA ALA A 93 -0.51 3.39 6.59
C ALA A 93 -0.42 1.86 6.47
N LEU A 94 -0.21 1.34 5.26
CA LEU A 94 0.02 -0.09 5.03
C LEU A 94 1.26 -0.59 5.77
N ALA A 95 2.39 0.12 5.72
CA ALA A 95 3.58 -0.29 6.45
C ALA A 95 3.35 -0.40 7.97
N PHE A 96 2.54 0.51 8.55
CA PHE A 96 2.10 0.40 9.94
C PHE A 96 1.27 -0.85 10.19
N ILE A 97 0.25 -1.10 9.36
CA ILE A 97 -0.64 -2.26 9.51
C ILE A 97 0.15 -3.57 9.34
N ILE A 98 1.05 -3.63 8.35
CA ILE A 98 1.90 -4.81 8.12
C ILE A 98 2.78 -5.09 9.33
N GLN A 99 3.43 -4.07 9.90
CA GLN A 99 4.27 -4.28 11.08
C GLN A 99 3.44 -4.72 12.30
N PHE A 100 2.23 -4.18 12.45
CA PHE A 100 1.30 -4.61 13.50
C PHE A 100 0.88 -6.07 13.33
N LEU A 101 0.39 -6.45 12.14
CA LEU A 101 -0.03 -7.83 11.84
C LEU A 101 1.13 -8.82 11.96
N ASN A 102 2.33 -8.44 11.50
CA ASN A 102 3.51 -9.28 11.63
C ASN A 102 3.81 -9.57 13.11
N LYS A 103 3.74 -8.57 14.00
CA LYS A 103 3.92 -8.77 15.45
C LYS A 103 2.85 -9.67 16.09
N GLN A 104 1.62 -9.69 15.57
CA GLN A 104 0.54 -10.51 16.10
C GLN A 104 0.60 -11.96 15.59
N LEU A 105 0.95 -12.15 14.32
CA LEU A 105 0.99 -13.45 13.65
C LEU A 105 2.30 -14.21 13.85
N SER A 106 3.33 -13.56 14.41
CA SER A 106 4.61 -14.20 14.77
C SER A 106 4.70 -14.62 16.24
N LYS A 107 3.62 -14.43 17.02
CA LYS A 107 3.43 -15.05 18.33
C LYS A 107 2.94 -16.48 18.17
#